data_AF-A0A401GCZ9-F1
#
_entry.id   AF-A0A401GCZ9-F1
#
_cell.length_a   1.000
_cell.length_b   1.000
_cell.length_c   1.000
_cell.angle_alpha   90.00
_cell.angle_beta   90.00
_cell.angle_gamma   90.00
#
_symmetry.space_group_name_H-M   'P 1'
#
loop_
_entity.id
_entity.type
_entity.pdbx_description
1 polymer ?
#
loop_
_entity_poly.entity_id
_entity_poly.type
_entity_poly.pdbx_seq_one_letter_code
_entity_poly.pdbx_strand_id
1 'polypeptide(L)'
;MTWISRVHTAALELSRTPYPTTELDIIMVISNGLPDEYQPVVNALDSLSFEELKLFAVTMRITSLEAQLARSKEKASKVTVAYYAAQSRRDGDGSRGGGKQGPGRQEVSCYNCGGRRHYSDECPSPSQGSVDSENGKDEAAMSARVWDDSEEVLCLF
;
A
#
# COMPACT_ATOMS: atom_id res chain seq x y z
N MET A 1 -6.32 39.46 7.05
CA MET A 1 -5.98 39.79 5.65
C MET A 1 -5.99 38.52 4.83
N THR A 2 -6.64 38.51 3.66
CA THR A 2 -6.64 37.36 2.74
C THR A 2 -5.27 37.22 2.06
N TRP A 3 -4.90 36.01 1.66
CA TRP A 3 -3.63 35.74 0.96
C TRP A 3 -3.47 36.62 -0.29
N ILE A 4 -4.54 36.82 -1.05
CA ILE A 4 -4.54 37.63 -2.27
C ILE A 4 -4.16 39.08 -2.00
N SER A 5 -4.60 39.67 -0.88
CA SER A 5 -4.22 41.04 -0.50
C SER A 5 -2.73 41.13 -0.18
N ARG A 6 -2.15 40.13 0.48
CA ARG A 6 -0.71 40.11 0.81
C ARG A 6 0.16 40.02 -0.44
N VAL A 7 -0.20 39.16 -1.40
CA VAL A 7 0.49 39.06 -2.69
C VAL A 7 0.41 40.38 -3.45
N HIS A 8 -0.76 41.01 -3.48
CA HIS A 8 -0.96 42.30 -4.15
C HIS A 8 -0.15 43.43 -3.50
N THR A 9 -0.04 43.43 -2.16
CA THR A 9 0.80 44.38 -1.42
C THR A 9 2.30 44.15 -1.71
N ALA A 10 2.78 42.90 -1.67
CA ALA A 10 4.17 42.59 -1.97
C ALA A 10 4.54 42.94 -3.42
N ALA A 11 3.65 42.66 -4.39
CA ALA A 11 3.82 43.06 -5.78
C ALA A 11 3.89 44.59 -5.94
N LEU A 12 3.06 45.33 -5.19
CA LEU A 12 3.10 46.80 -5.16
C LEU A 12 4.43 47.32 -4.61
N GLU A 13 4.94 46.77 -3.51
CA GLU A 13 6.24 47.17 -2.96
C GLU A 13 7.39 46.87 -3.92
N LEU A 14 7.37 45.72 -4.59
CA LEU A 14 8.35 45.38 -5.63
C LEU A 14 8.26 46.34 -6.84
N SER A 15 7.05 46.72 -7.26
CA SER A 15 6.83 47.63 -8.40
C SER A 15 7.33 49.07 -8.15
N ARG A 16 7.50 49.45 -6.88
CA ARG A 16 8.02 50.77 -6.50
C ARG A 16 9.54 50.82 -6.55
N THR A 17 10.22 49.68 -6.68
CA THR A 17 11.66 49.64 -6.83
C THR A 17 12.05 49.91 -8.28
N PRO A 18 13.11 50.69 -8.55
CA PRO A 18 13.57 50.98 -9.92
C PRO A 18 14.32 49.81 -10.56
N TYR A 19 14.44 48.66 -9.88
CA TYR A 19 15.22 47.51 -10.31
C TYR A 19 14.29 46.39 -10.83
N PRO A 20 14.74 45.60 -11.81
CA PRO A 20 13.94 44.48 -12.31
C PRO A 20 13.71 43.46 -11.20
N THR A 21 12.47 43.00 -11.04
CA THR A 21 12.13 41.92 -10.12
C THR A 21 12.93 40.67 -10.45
N THR A 22 13.70 40.20 -9.48
CA THR A 22 14.57 39.04 -9.63
C THR A 22 13.83 37.75 -9.28
N GLU A 23 14.40 36.61 -9.66
CA GLU A 23 13.87 35.30 -9.32
C GLU A 23 13.77 35.11 -7.79
N LEU A 24 14.70 35.71 -7.04
CA LEU A 24 14.73 35.68 -5.57
C LEU A 24 13.56 36.44 -4.94
N ASP A 25 13.16 37.57 -5.54
CA ASP A 25 12.01 38.33 -5.06
C ASP A 25 10.73 37.50 -5.19
N ILE A 26 10.61 36.75 -6.28
CA ILE A 26 9.47 35.86 -6.53
C ILE A 26 9.49 34.69 -5.54
N ILE A 27 10.66 34.06 -5.35
CA ILE A 27 10.85 32.96 -4.39
C ILE A 27 10.49 33.42 -2.98
N MET A 28 10.92 34.63 -2.59
CA MET A 28 10.61 35.22 -1.29
C MET A 28 9.11 35.45 -1.09
N VAL A 29 8.40 35.95 -2.12
CA VAL A 29 6.94 36.15 -2.03
C VAL A 29 6.21 34.82 -1.95
N ILE A 30 6.63 33.81 -2.71
CA ILE A 30 6.04 32.48 -2.66
C ILE A 30 6.27 31.83 -1.30
N SER A 31 7.51 31.80 -0.80
CA SER A 31 7.86 31.12 0.45
C SER A 31 7.17 31.74 1.67
N ASN A 32 7.09 33.06 1.75
CA ASN A 32 6.35 33.77 2.81
C ASN A 32 4.82 33.63 2.67
N GLY A 33 4.33 33.30 1.47
CA GLY A 33 2.92 33.12 1.18
C GLY A 33 2.38 31.73 1.47
N LEU A 34 3.26 30.75 1.74
CA LEU A 34 2.88 29.35 1.94
C LEU A 34 2.19 29.14 3.31
N PRO A 35 1.13 28.32 3.37
CA PRO A 35 0.54 27.85 4.62
C PRO A 35 1.49 26.95 5.43
N ASP A 36 1.19 26.75 6.72
CA ASP A 36 2.00 25.94 7.63
C ASP A 36 2.06 24.45 7.22
N GLU A 37 1.12 23.95 6.42
CA GLU A 37 1.19 22.57 5.91
C GLU A 37 2.38 22.37 4.96
N TYR A 38 2.93 23.45 4.40
CA TYR A 38 4.03 23.44 3.44
C TYR A 38 5.40 23.69 4.09
N GLN A 39 5.49 23.71 5.43
CA GLN A 39 6.77 23.82 6.14
C GLN A 39 7.87 22.83 5.67
N PRO A 40 7.54 21.56 5.29
CA PRO A 40 8.55 20.67 4.72
C PRO A 40 9.20 21.20 3.43
N VAL A 41 8.48 21.97 2.62
CA VAL A 41 9.03 22.62 1.43
C VAL A 41 10.02 23.71 1.84
N VAL A 42 9.66 24.56 2.80
CA VAL A 42 10.54 25.65 3.27
C VAL A 42 11.84 25.06 3.83
N ASN A 43 11.77 24.05 4.69
CA ASN A 43 12.94 23.37 5.23
C ASN A 43 13.83 22.74 4.14
N ALA A 44 13.21 22.18 3.09
CA ALA A 44 13.96 21.62 1.96
C ALA A 44 14.63 22.72 1.13
N LEU A 45 14.01 23.90 1.00
CA LEU A 45 14.61 25.05 0.34
C LEU A 45 15.77 25.64 1.15
N ASP A 46 15.67 25.68 2.48
CA ASP A 46 16.75 26.14 3.36
C ASP A 46 18.01 25.27 3.28
N SER A 47 17.87 24.02 2.84
CA SER A 47 19.01 23.13 2.63
C SER A 47 19.74 23.34 1.29
N LEU A 48 19.18 24.16 0.39
CA LEU A 48 19.78 24.44 -0.92
C LEU A 48 20.79 25.60 -0.81
N SER A 49 21.82 25.53 -1.66
CA SER A 49 22.71 26.68 -1.85
C SER A 49 22.00 27.81 -2.58
N PHE A 50 22.50 29.04 -2.45
CA PHE A 50 21.91 30.22 -3.08
C PHE A 50 21.89 30.12 -4.61
N GLU A 51 22.90 29.49 -5.21
CA GLU A 51 23.02 29.28 -6.66
C GLU A 51 21.98 28.28 -7.20
N GLU A 52 21.51 27.36 -6.35
CA GLU A 52 20.51 26.34 -6.68
C GLU A 52 19.07 26.79 -6.36
N LEU A 53 18.93 27.89 -5.61
CA LEU A 53 17.64 28.45 -5.21
C LEU A 53 16.96 29.15 -6.39
N LYS A 54 16.35 28.35 -7.26
CA LYS A 54 15.61 28.77 -8.46
C LYS A 54 14.12 28.46 -8.33
N LEU A 55 13.30 29.17 -9.10
CA LEU A 55 11.85 28.95 -9.23
C LEU A 55 11.53 27.50 -9.58
N PHE A 56 12.38 26.88 -10.40
CA PHE A 56 12.25 25.48 -10.76
C PHE A 56 12.32 24.57 -9.53
N ALA A 57 13.30 24.78 -8.64
CA ALA A 57 13.45 24.00 -7.41
C ALA A 57 12.23 24.19 -6.50
N VAL A 58 11.76 25.43 -6.32
CA VAL A 58 10.54 25.73 -5.54
C VAL A 58 9.32 24.99 -6.10
N THR A 59 9.10 25.09 -7.41
CA THR A 59 7.97 24.44 -8.10
C THR A 59 8.02 22.91 -7.96
N MET A 60 9.20 22.32 -8.15
CA MET A 60 9.40 20.88 -8.00
C MET A 60 9.14 20.40 -6.57
N ARG A 61 9.54 21.18 -5.55
CA ARG A 61 9.30 20.82 -4.15
C ARG A 61 7.82 20.93 -3.78
N ILE A 62 7.14 22.00 -4.21
CA ILE A 62 5.70 22.18 -3.98
C ILE A 62 4.91 21.04 -4.63
N THR A 63 5.13 20.78 -5.92
CA THR A 63 4.41 19.73 -6.65
C THR A 63 4.66 18.33 -6.07
N SER A 64 5.88 18.05 -5.60
CA SER A 64 6.19 16.81 -4.90
C SER A 64 5.43 16.66 -3.59
N LEU A 65 5.36 17.72 -2.76
CA LEU A 65 4.60 17.69 -1.50
C LEU A 65 3.10 17.51 -1.76
N GLU A 66 2.54 18.22 -2.73
CA GLU A 66 1.13 18.08 -3.13
C GLU A 66 0.79 16.63 -3.50
N ALA A 67 1.66 15.99 -4.29
CA ALA A 67 1.49 14.60 -4.65
C ALA A 67 1.58 13.67 -3.42
N GLN A 68 2.41 13.99 -2.42
CA GLN A 68 2.47 13.25 -1.16
C GLN A 68 1.21 13.43 -0.32
N LEU A 69 0.68 14.65 -0.21
CA LEU A 69 -0.55 14.95 0.54
C LEU A 69 -1.77 14.27 -0.10
N ALA A 70 -1.86 14.27 -1.44
CA ALA A 70 -2.90 13.55 -2.16
C ALA A 70 -2.86 12.05 -1.86
N ARG A 71 -1.67 11.44 -1.91
CA ARG A 71 -1.47 10.02 -1.57
C ARG A 71 -1.76 9.72 -0.11
N SER A 72 -1.39 10.60 0.82
CA SER A 72 -1.63 10.38 2.26
C SER A 72 -3.12 10.42 2.57
N LYS A 73 -3.87 11.35 1.96
CA LYS A 73 -5.33 11.46 2.11
C LYS A 73 -6.04 10.21 1.59
N GLU A 74 -5.62 9.68 0.45
CA GLU A 74 -6.15 8.42 -0.11
C GLU A 74 -5.83 7.21 0.76
N LYS A 75 -4.60 7.14 1.30
CA LYS A 75 -4.22 6.08 2.25
C LYS A 75 -5.04 6.17 3.53
N ALA A 76 -5.21 7.37 4.10
CA ALA A 76 -6.00 7.59 5.31
C ALA A 76 -7.47 7.17 5.11
N SER A 77 -8.07 7.49 3.96
CA SER A 77 -9.44 7.05 3.65
C SER A 77 -9.52 5.53 3.51
N LYS A 78 -8.56 4.89 2.83
CA LYS A 78 -8.51 3.43 2.68
C LYS A 78 -8.33 2.70 4.02
N VAL A 79 -7.45 3.20 4.89
CA VAL A 79 -7.25 2.65 6.24
C VAL A 79 -8.53 2.74 7.07
N THR A 80 -9.23 3.88 6.99
CA THR A 80 -10.51 4.07 7.68
C THR A 80 -11.57 3.07 7.21
N VAL A 81 -11.73 2.91 5.89
CA VAL A 81 -12.66 1.92 5.31
C VAL A 81 -12.28 0.50 5.71
N ALA A 82 -10.99 0.15 5.67
CA ALA A 82 -10.50 -1.16 6.09
C ALA A 82 -10.75 -1.43 7.58
N TYR A 83 -10.58 -0.42 8.45
CA TYR A 83 -10.87 -0.52 9.88
C TYR A 83 -12.35 -0.84 10.13
N TYR A 84 -13.27 -0.06 9.57
CA TYR A 84 -14.71 -0.29 9.73
C TYR A 84 -15.17 -1.60 9.07
N ALA A 85 -14.61 -1.99 7.92
CA ALA A 85 -14.90 -3.27 7.28
C ALA A 85 -14.36 -4.48 8.05
N ALA A 86 -13.25 -4.33 8.78
CA ALA A 86 -12.72 -5.37 9.66
C ALA A 86 -13.54 -5.47 10.96
N GLN A 87 -14.02 -4.34 11.48
CA GLN A 87 -14.88 -4.29 12.67
C GLN A 87 -16.21 -5.00 12.45
N SER A 88 -16.89 -4.75 11.32
CA SER A 88 -18.17 -5.41 11.01
C SER A 88 -18.09 -6.93 10.85
N ARG A 89 -16.90 -7.49 10.58
CA ARG A 89 -16.66 -8.95 10.59
C ARG A 89 -16.50 -9.53 11.98
N ARG A 90 -16.14 -8.72 12.98
CA ARG A 90 -15.92 -9.17 14.37
C ARG A 90 -17.19 -9.13 15.21
N ASP A 91 -18.09 -8.20 14.90
CA ASP A 91 -19.40 -8.09 15.55
C ASP A 91 -20.45 -9.06 14.97
N GLY A 92 -20.07 -9.83 13.94
CA GLY A 92 -20.82 -10.98 13.44
C GLY A 92 -20.64 -12.18 14.37
N ASP A 93 -21.62 -12.35 15.26
CA ASP A 93 -21.93 -13.53 16.07
C ASP A 93 -21.30 -14.84 15.55
N GLY A 94 -20.44 -15.42 16.37
CA GLY A 94 -19.73 -16.66 16.10
C GLY A 94 -20.66 -17.86 16.00
N SER A 95 -21.19 -18.12 14.81
CA SER A 95 -21.81 -19.39 14.46
C SER A 95 -20.86 -20.26 13.63
N ARG A 96 -20.05 -21.00 14.39
CA ARG A 96 -19.53 -22.36 14.12
C ARG A 96 -19.30 -22.77 12.66
N GLY A 97 -18.02 -22.93 12.34
CA GLY A 97 -17.45 -24.02 11.53
C GLY A 97 -18.39 -24.70 10.54
N GLY A 98 -18.47 -24.15 9.33
CA GLY A 98 -19.00 -24.82 8.15
C GLY A 98 -18.04 -25.91 7.67
N GLY A 99 -17.81 -26.93 8.50
CA GLY A 99 -17.28 -28.20 8.04
C GLY A 99 -18.31 -28.80 7.11
N LYS A 100 -17.97 -28.86 5.81
CA LYS A 100 -18.76 -29.58 4.80
C LYS A 100 -19.13 -30.94 5.38
N GLN A 101 -20.40 -31.18 5.68
CA GLN A 101 -20.87 -32.52 6.02
C GLN A 101 -20.60 -33.41 4.80
N GLY A 102 -19.54 -34.20 4.91
CA GLY A 102 -19.31 -35.34 4.03
C GLY A 102 -20.50 -36.30 4.09
N PRO A 103 -20.63 -37.21 3.10
CA PRO A 103 -21.76 -38.12 3.00
C PRO A 103 -21.98 -38.81 4.35
N GLY A 104 -23.24 -38.88 4.77
CA GLY A 104 -23.63 -39.30 6.11
C GLY A 104 -22.89 -40.57 6.56
N ARG A 105 -22.54 -40.61 7.85
CA ARG A 105 -21.76 -41.63 8.58
C ARG A 105 -22.14 -43.11 8.31
N GLN A 106 -23.18 -43.36 7.53
CA GLN A 106 -23.67 -44.67 7.11
C GLN A 106 -22.93 -45.23 5.88
N GLU A 107 -22.30 -44.38 5.05
CA GLU A 107 -21.62 -44.81 3.81
C GLU A 107 -20.08 -44.76 3.88
N VAL A 108 -19.51 -44.21 4.96
CA VAL A 108 -18.06 -44.20 5.12
C VAL A 108 -17.50 -45.63 5.29
N SER A 109 -16.57 -46.00 4.40
CA SER A 109 -15.72 -47.19 4.52
C SER A 109 -14.41 -46.84 5.21
N CYS A 110 -14.04 -47.61 6.23
CA CYS A 110 -12.78 -47.50 6.94
C CYS A 110 -11.59 -47.85 6.03
N TYR A 111 -10.56 -46.98 5.99
CA TYR A 111 -9.37 -47.22 5.17
C TYR A 111 -8.41 -48.24 5.78
N ASN A 112 -8.59 -48.61 7.06
CA ASN A 112 -7.79 -49.64 7.72
C ASN A 112 -8.34 -51.06 7.45
N CYS A 113 -9.65 -51.27 7.63
CA CYS A 113 -10.24 -52.62 7.56
C CYS A 113 -11.28 -52.80 6.43
N GLY A 114 -11.63 -51.74 5.69
CA GLY A 114 -12.68 -51.78 4.65
C GLY A 114 -14.11 -51.85 5.18
N GLY A 115 -14.31 -51.94 6.50
CA GLY A 115 -15.63 -52.00 7.14
C GLY A 115 -16.41 -50.68 7.01
N ARG A 116 -17.75 -50.75 7.00
CA ARG A 116 -18.61 -49.55 6.90
C ARG A 116 -18.94 -48.99 8.30
N ARG A 117 -19.36 -47.72 8.35
CA ARG A 117 -19.85 -46.97 9.52
C ARG A 117 -18.81 -46.36 10.47
N HIS A 118 -17.52 -46.52 10.21
CA HIS A 118 -16.46 -45.91 11.04
C HIS A 118 -15.27 -45.48 10.17
N TYR A 119 -14.49 -44.53 10.66
CA TYR A 119 -13.22 -44.10 10.04
C TYR A 119 -12.05 -44.91 10.62
N SER A 120 -10.88 -44.85 9.97
CA SER A 120 -9.67 -45.57 10.41
C SER A 120 -9.28 -45.29 11.88
N ASP A 121 -9.56 -44.07 12.36
CA ASP A 121 -9.27 -43.66 13.75
C ASP A 121 -10.21 -44.28 14.79
N GLU A 122 -11.41 -44.70 14.36
CA GLU A 122 -12.42 -45.38 15.18
C GLU A 122 -12.41 -46.91 14.91
N CYS A 123 -11.38 -47.43 14.24
CA CYS A 123 -11.31 -48.84 13.85
C CYS A 123 -10.98 -49.75 15.05
N PRO A 124 -11.80 -50.78 15.34
CA PRO A 124 -11.52 -51.73 16.42
C PRO A 124 -10.43 -52.76 16.04
N SER A 125 -10.03 -52.82 14.77
CA SER A 125 -8.97 -53.70 14.30
C SER A 125 -7.59 -53.04 14.47
N PRO A 126 -6.53 -53.81 14.81
CA PRO A 126 -5.18 -53.27 14.90
C PRO A 126 -4.77 -52.63 13.56
N SER A 127 -4.06 -51.50 13.62
CA SER A 127 -3.63 -50.77 12.43
C SER A 127 -2.77 -51.67 11.53
N GLN A 128 -3.23 -51.95 10.31
CA GLN A 128 -2.38 -52.58 9.31
C GLN A 128 -1.43 -51.50 8.77
N GLY A 129 -0.31 -51.31 9.46
CA GLY A 129 0.78 -50.48 8.98
C GLY A 129 1.29 -51.01 7.64
N SER A 130 1.35 -50.11 6.66
CA SER A 130 2.04 -50.22 5.36
C SER A 130 2.58 -51.60 5.00
N VAL A 131 1.78 -52.39 4.27
CA VAL A 131 2.33 -53.38 3.34
C VAL A 131 2.56 -52.66 2.02
N ASP A 132 3.83 -52.65 1.61
CA ASP A 132 4.33 -52.05 0.38
C ASP A 132 3.49 -52.47 -0.83
N SER A 133 2.90 -51.50 -1.52
CA SER A 133 2.35 -51.69 -2.86
C SER A 133 2.97 -50.64 -3.76
N GLU A 134 4.07 -51.05 -4.38
CA GLU A 134 4.70 -50.41 -5.53
C GLU A 134 3.67 -50.26 -6.66
N ASN A 135 3.31 -49.02 -7.06
CA ASN A 135 3.06 -48.68 -8.47
C ASN A 135 2.83 -47.17 -8.71
N GLY A 136 3.54 -46.61 -9.70
CA GLY A 136 3.15 -45.43 -10.49
C GLY A 136 3.50 -44.04 -9.93
N LYS A 137 4.67 -43.49 -10.31
CA LYS A 137 5.19 -42.23 -9.77
C LYS A 137 5.80 -41.31 -10.83
N ASP A 138 5.10 -41.02 -11.92
CA ASP A 138 5.72 -40.24 -13.01
C ASP A 138 4.88 -39.00 -13.36
N GLU A 139 5.45 -37.84 -13.00
CA GLU A 139 5.39 -36.57 -13.76
C GLU A 139 4.18 -35.64 -13.63
N ALA A 140 4.22 -34.73 -12.63
CA ALA A 140 3.76 -33.34 -12.79
C ALA A 140 4.17 -32.45 -11.58
N ALA A 141 5.47 -32.25 -11.38
CA ALA A 141 5.96 -31.20 -10.48
C ALA A 141 7.33 -30.70 -10.93
N MET A 142 7.35 -29.77 -11.89
CA MET A 142 8.52 -28.92 -12.08
C MET A 142 8.09 -27.47 -12.29
N SER A 143 8.48 -26.67 -11.28
CA SER A 143 8.85 -25.26 -11.38
C SER A 143 7.80 -24.21 -11.77
N ALA A 144 7.41 -23.41 -10.77
CA ALA A 144 7.82 -22.00 -10.74
C ALA A 144 7.43 -21.33 -9.41
N ARG A 145 8.37 -21.30 -8.46
CA ARG A 145 8.51 -20.21 -7.49
C ARG A 145 9.88 -19.59 -7.75
N VAL A 146 9.91 -18.43 -8.37
CA VAL A 146 10.99 -17.45 -8.19
C VAL A 146 10.31 -16.08 -8.14
N TRP A 147 10.46 -15.42 -6.99
CA TRP A 147 10.31 -13.99 -6.84
C TRP A 147 11.74 -13.44 -6.87
N ASP A 148 12.04 -12.58 -7.83
CA ASP A 148 13.09 -11.54 -7.81
C ASP A 148 12.93 -10.77 -9.15
N ASP A 149 12.39 -9.56 -9.16
CA ASP A 149 13.05 -8.27 -8.92
C ASP A 149 13.71 -7.70 -10.19
N SER A 150 13.71 -6.36 -10.27
CA SER A 150 14.46 -5.52 -11.22
C SER A 150 13.89 -5.29 -12.63
N GLU A 151 13.16 -4.18 -12.73
CA GLU A 151 13.38 -3.06 -13.66
C GLU A 151 14.18 -3.30 -14.95
N GLU A 152 13.52 -3.22 -16.11
CA GLU A 152 14.14 -2.83 -17.38
C GLU A 152 13.30 -1.71 -18.04
N VAL A 153 13.85 -0.51 -17.87
CA VAL A 153 13.79 0.70 -18.70
C VAL A 153 13.25 0.49 -20.13
N LEU A 154 12.12 1.13 -20.45
CA LEU A 154 11.79 1.50 -21.83
C LEU A 154 11.94 3.02 -22.01
N CYS A 155 13.14 3.39 -22.42
CA CYS A 155 13.45 4.64 -23.08
C CYS A 155 13.82 4.32 -24.54
N LEU A 156 13.29 5.13 -25.47
CA LEU A 156 13.64 5.27 -26.90
C LEU A 156 12.90 4.32 -27.88
N PHE A 157 11.84 4.79 -28.54
CA PHE A 157 11.90 5.57 -29.79
C PHE A 157 10.59 6.34 -30.01
#